data_AF-A0AAJ1UW06-F1
#
_entry.id   AF-A0AAJ1UW06-F1
#
_cell.length_a   1.000
_cell.length_b   1.000
_cell.length_c   1.000
_cell.angle_alpha   90.00
_cell.angle_beta   90.00
_cell.angle_gamma   90.00
#
_symmetry.space_group_name_H-M   'P 1'
#
loop_
_entity.id
_entity.type
_entity.pdbx_description
1 polymer ?
#
loop_
_entity_poly.entity_id
_entity_poly.type
_entity_poly.pdbx_seq_one_letter_code
_entity_poly.pdbx_strand_id
1 'polypeptide(L)'
;MITVDGRTGNVYEGVIKTEVKRWDPTQYKTRTKLFVNLEDPETAVEVYKIFDGIGLMRTEFVILEAKYHPEFLQHFDLFKQRYEEAIKAGKKTFEFFLEPNVPVEEAKELIEEIEKDTAGYENKLHFIRDKLAQIYIKTAEAFWPKPVTIRLSDFKSDEYRGMKGGKYVEKIEKYPMAGFRGVRRYVSERYREAFKQTELAAMRMAIKEKGMTNIIMLVPEIRSIPKEVVPLKEMVSEVFEDPSFADKLLFMFEVPANALICRDFTEQTKIGWSIGSNDLTKGVLDIDRDNEDLKDLWNEADPAVLAAVKRVIDTSHSMDPVRTVSICGEGPSNNDLFFEKLIEYGIDSISVNIDVGGERRKRLWEIEREIDEGKRPGAVLPPAFRK
;
A
#
# COMPACT_ATOMS: atom_id res chain seq x y z
N MET A 1 28.25 -30.25 9.68
CA MET A 1 27.11 -29.68 8.93
C MET A 1 25.88 -29.88 9.81
N ILE A 2 25.05 -28.86 9.99
CA ILE A 2 23.86 -28.91 10.85
C ILE A 2 22.64 -28.49 10.02
N THR A 3 21.46 -28.96 10.39
CA THR A 3 20.18 -28.55 9.80
C THR A 3 19.40 -27.75 10.83
N VAL A 4 18.84 -26.60 10.45
CA VAL A 4 18.02 -25.76 11.32
C VAL A 4 16.59 -25.76 10.78
N ASP A 5 15.62 -26.11 11.62
CA ASP A 5 14.20 -25.94 11.31
C ASP A 5 13.75 -24.53 11.71
N GLY A 6 13.62 -23.65 10.72
CA GLY A 6 13.22 -22.25 10.93
C GLY A 6 11.79 -22.06 11.44
N ARG A 7 10.93 -23.09 11.38
CA ARG A 7 9.55 -23.02 11.89
C ARG A 7 9.47 -23.33 13.38
N THR A 8 10.31 -24.24 13.87
CA THR A 8 10.30 -24.68 15.28
C THR A 8 11.49 -24.18 16.09
N GLY A 9 12.53 -23.65 15.42
CA GLY A 9 13.78 -23.21 16.05
C GLY A 9 14.72 -24.36 16.43
N ASN A 10 14.40 -25.60 16.06
CA ASN A 10 15.20 -26.76 16.41
C ASN A 10 16.46 -26.87 15.54
N VAL A 11 17.57 -27.27 16.16
CA VAL A 11 18.86 -27.51 15.49
C VAL A 11 19.18 -29.00 15.55
N TYR A 12 19.45 -29.58 14.39
CA TYR A 12 19.74 -31.00 14.22
C TYR A 12 21.18 -31.19 13.72
N GLU A 13 21.85 -32.20 14.25
CA GLU A 13 23.19 -32.59 13.78
C GLU A 13 23.09 -33.33 12.43
N GLY A 14 23.92 -32.95 11.46
CA GLY A 14 23.91 -33.52 10.11
C GLY A 14 22.99 -32.82 9.12
N VAL A 15 22.90 -33.36 7.90
CA VAL A 15 21.99 -32.90 6.84
C VAL A 15 20.75 -33.76 6.87
N ILE A 16 19.64 -33.20 7.34
CA ILE A 16 18.33 -33.84 7.20
C ILE A 16 17.85 -33.54 5.78
N LYS A 17 17.78 -34.58 4.94
CA LYS A 17 17.10 -34.49 3.64
C LYS A 17 15.60 -34.55 3.88
N THR A 18 14.94 -33.40 3.84
CA THR A 18 13.48 -33.36 3.77
C THR A 18 13.03 -33.80 2.37
N GLU A 19 12.12 -34.78 2.31
CA GLU A 19 11.34 -35.01 1.10
C GLU A 19 10.43 -33.79 0.92
N VAL A 20 10.84 -32.88 0.03
CA VAL A 20 9.94 -31.84 -0.45
C VAL A 20 8.87 -32.56 -1.27
N LYS A 21 7.69 -32.80 -0.67
CA LYS A 21 6.52 -33.25 -1.42
C LYS A 21 6.27 -32.20 -2.50
N ARG A 22 6.61 -32.55 -3.75
CA ARG A 22 6.21 -31.78 -4.92
C ARG A 22 4.69 -31.80 -4.96
N TRP A 23 4.12 -30.67 -4.60
CA TRP A 23 2.71 -30.46 -4.59
C TRP A 23 2.41 -29.22 -5.43
N ASP A 24 1.48 -29.36 -6.36
CA ASP A 24 1.10 -28.29 -7.27
C ASP A 24 -0.13 -27.56 -6.73
N PRO A 25 0.01 -26.36 -6.14
CA PRO A 25 -1.13 -25.60 -5.63
C PRO A 25 -2.05 -25.07 -6.76
N THR A 26 -1.60 -25.10 -8.02
CA THR A 26 -2.40 -24.56 -9.14
C THR A 26 -3.60 -25.43 -9.53
N GLN A 27 -3.64 -26.67 -9.03
CA GLN A 27 -4.74 -27.61 -9.22
C GLN A 27 -6.03 -27.18 -8.49
N TYR A 28 -5.91 -26.41 -7.40
CA TYR A 28 -7.06 -25.97 -6.61
C TYR A 28 -7.69 -24.74 -7.25
N LYS A 29 -8.99 -24.85 -7.59
CA LYS A 29 -9.77 -23.77 -8.19
C LYS A 29 -10.75 -23.21 -7.18
N THR A 30 -10.65 -21.91 -6.90
CA THR A 30 -11.43 -21.22 -5.88
C THR A 30 -12.29 -20.11 -6.48
N ARG A 31 -13.40 -19.78 -5.84
CA ARG A 31 -14.28 -18.66 -6.19
C ARG A 31 -13.68 -17.35 -5.69
N THR A 32 -13.31 -17.31 -4.42
CA THR A 32 -12.49 -16.24 -3.83
C THR A 32 -11.10 -16.28 -4.47
N LYS A 33 -10.59 -15.11 -4.85
CA LYS A 33 -9.26 -14.99 -5.46
C LYS A 33 -8.18 -15.00 -4.40
N LEU A 34 -7.09 -15.72 -4.67
CA LEU A 34 -5.90 -15.66 -3.84
C LEU A 34 -4.88 -14.73 -4.49
N PHE A 35 -4.63 -13.59 -3.85
CA PHE A 35 -3.63 -12.61 -4.27
C PHE A 35 -2.37 -12.72 -3.43
N VAL A 36 -1.32 -12.01 -3.87
CA VAL A 36 -0.05 -11.92 -3.17
C VAL A 36 0.24 -10.49 -2.69
N ASN A 37 0.78 -10.37 -1.49
CA ASN A 37 1.46 -9.16 -1.03
C ASN A 37 2.87 -9.18 -1.62
N LEU A 38 3.17 -8.23 -2.51
CA LEU A 38 4.46 -8.18 -3.22
C LEU A 38 5.25 -6.95 -2.78
N GLU A 39 6.47 -7.18 -2.29
CA GLU A 39 7.41 -6.12 -1.94
C GLU A 39 8.42 -5.86 -3.06
N ASP A 40 8.90 -6.93 -3.70
CA ASP A 40 9.90 -6.87 -4.78
C ASP A 40 9.32 -7.34 -6.12
N PRO A 41 9.28 -6.47 -7.16
CA PRO A 41 8.89 -6.83 -8.53
C PRO A 41 9.62 -8.02 -9.13
N GLU A 42 10.89 -8.27 -8.76
CA GLU A 42 11.67 -9.38 -9.34
C GLU A 42 11.07 -10.74 -8.98
N THR A 43 10.45 -10.83 -7.80
CA THR A 43 9.80 -12.07 -7.33
C THR A 43 8.45 -12.34 -8.01
N ALA A 44 7.90 -11.37 -8.74
CA ALA A 44 6.58 -11.46 -9.37
C ALA A 44 6.47 -12.65 -10.34
N VAL A 45 7.50 -12.89 -11.14
CA VAL A 45 7.49 -13.94 -12.19
C VAL A 45 7.40 -15.33 -11.57
N GLU A 46 8.08 -15.55 -10.44
CA GLU A 46 8.16 -16.86 -9.77
C GLU A 46 6.81 -17.26 -9.18
N VAL A 47 6.06 -16.28 -8.68
CA VAL A 47 4.80 -16.50 -7.96
C VAL A 47 3.57 -16.42 -8.85
N TYR A 48 3.72 -15.94 -10.10
CA TYR A 48 2.63 -15.74 -11.07
C TYR A 48 1.69 -16.93 -11.18
N LYS A 49 2.20 -18.18 -11.21
CA LYS A 49 1.37 -19.37 -11.43
C LYS A 49 0.44 -19.68 -10.25
N ILE A 50 0.85 -19.30 -9.04
CA ILE A 50 0.15 -19.64 -7.81
C ILE A 50 -0.99 -18.66 -7.54
N PHE A 51 -0.76 -17.37 -7.77
CA PHE A 51 -1.67 -16.31 -7.39
C PHE A 51 -2.53 -15.81 -8.54
N ASP A 52 -3.71 -15.29 -8.23
CA ASP A 52 -4.68 -14.75 -9.19
C ASP A 52 -4.45 -13.25 -9.50
N GLY A 53 -3.51 -12.61 -8.81
CA GLY A 53 -3.21 -11.18 -8.90
C GLY A 53 -2.27 -10.73 -7.77
N ILE A 54 -1.86 -9.46 -7.80
CA ILE A 54 -1.17 -8.80 -6.70
C ILE A 54 -2.21 -7.97 -5.95
N GLY A 55 -2.40 -8.25 -4.66
CA GLY A 55 -3.40 -7.58 -3.83
C GLY A 55 -2.86 -6.32 -3.16
N LEU A 56 -1.54 -6.25 -3.01
CA LEU A 56 -0.84 -5.08 -2.50
C LEU A 56 0.59 -5.07 -3.00
N MET A 57 0.94 -4.02 -3.73
CA MET A 57 2.32 -3.58 -3.95
C MET A 57 2.52 -2.22 -3.26
N ARG A 58 3.55 -2.15 -2.42
CA ARG A 58 3.92 -0.94 -1.68
C ARG A 58 4.85 -0.07 -2.52
N THR A 59 4.57 1.23 -2.58
CA THR A 59 5.35 2.21 -3.34
C THR A 59 6.55 2.73 -2.55
N GLU A 60 6.50 2.61 -1.23
CA GLU A 60 7.44 3.19 -0.28
C GLU A 60 8.88 2.78 -0.56
N PHE A 61 9.12 1.51 -0.89
CA PHE A 61 10.46 1.02 -1.22
C PHE A 61 11.11 1.84 -2.35
N VAL A 62 10.36 2.13 -3.42
CA VAL A 62 10.87 2.88 -4.57
C VAL A 62 11.17 4.34 -4.22
N ILE A 63 10.34 4.94 -3.38
CA ILE A 63 10.55 6.32 -2.90
C ILE A 63 11.78 6.39 -1.99
N LEU A 64 11.96 5.42 -1.10
CA LEU A 64 13.16 5.33 -0.24
C LEU A 64 14.43 5.12 -1.07
N GLU A 65 14.39 4.31 -2.13
CA GLU A 65 15.50 4.14 -3.07
C GLU A 65 15.85 5.44 -3.82
N ALA A 66 14.86 6.31 -4.05
CA ALA A 66 15.10 7.65 -4.59
C ALA A 66 15.74 8.60 -3.58
N LYS A 67 15.77 8.26 -2.28
CA LYS A 67 16.45 8.95 -1.15
C LYS A 67 15.93 10.34 -0.77
N TYR A 68 15.42 11.11 -1.73
CA TYR A 68 15.10 12.53 -1.57
C TYR A 68 13.63 12.76 -1.25
N HIS A 69 13.35 13.68 -0.33
CA HIS A 69 11.98 14.03 0.04
C HIS A 69 11.25 14.78 -1.11
N PRO A 70 10.07 14.33 -1.58
CA PRO A 70 9.39 14.95 -2.71
C PRO A 70 9.06 16.43 -2.49
N GLU A 71 8.51 16.81 -1.33
CA GLU A 71 8.24 18.24 -1.02
C GLU A 71 9.52 19.08 -0.99
N PHE A 72 10.66 18.49 -0.62
CA PHE A 72 11.92 19.22 -0.63
C PHE A 72 12.40 19.44 -2.07
N LEU A 73 12.33 18.41 -2.93
CA LEU A 73 12.70 18.52 -4.34
C LEU A 73 11.85 19.55 -5.10
N GLN A 74 10.57 19.70 -4.74
CA GLN A 74 9.71 20.78 -5.23
C GLN A 74 10.30 22.18 -4.92
N HIS A 75 11.03 22.32 -3.82
CA HIS A 75 11.63 23.57 -3.35
C HIS A 75 13.15 23.62 -3.57
N PHE A 76 13.71 22.74 -4.40
CA PHE A 76 15.16 22.62 -4.58
C PHE A 76 15.79 23.90 -5.12
N ASP A 77 15.18 24.54 -6.12
CA ASP A 77 15.71 25.78 -6.70
C ASP A 77 15.73 26.92 -5.67
N LEU A 78 14.70 27.01 -4.82
CA LEU A 78 14.67 27.97 -3.73
C LEU A 78 15.77 27.67 -2.70
N PHE A 79 15.99 26.39 -2.35
CA PHE A 79 17.05 25.98 -1.45
C PHE A 79 18.43 26.40 -1.99
N LYS A 80 18.68 26.14 -3.27
CA LYS A 80 19.92 26.53 -3.95
C LYS A 80 20.10 28.06 -3.98
N GLN A 81 19.04 28.80 -4.29
CA GLN A 81 19.08 30.27 -4.24
C GLN A 81 19.45 30.78 -2.83
N ARG A 82 18.84 30.24 -1.77
CA ARG A 82 19.14 30.63 -0.38
C ARG A 82 20.58 30.31 0.01
N TYR A 83 21.09 29.17 -0.43
CA TYR A 83 22.49 28.78 -0.27
C TYR A 83 23.43 29.79 -0.95
N GLU A 84 23.18 30.14 -2.22
CA GLU A 84 24.01 31.09 -2.98
C GLU A 84 24.00 32.50 -2.36
N GLU A 85 22.84 32.97 -1.90
CA GLU A 85 22.69 34.24 -1.16
C GLU A 85 23.53 34.24 0.13
N ALA A 86 23.53 33.13 0.87
CA ALA A 86 24.30 32.98 2.11
C ALA A 86 25.80 33.00 1.86
N ILE A 87 26.27 32.28 0.84
CA ILE A 87 27.68 32.27 0.42
C ILE A 87 28.13 33.68 0.01
N LYS A 88 27.34 34.37 -0.83
CA LYS A 88 27.64 35.74 -1.26
C LYS A 88 27.69 36.73 -0.10
N ALA A 89 26.87 36.52 0.93
CA ALA A 89 26.85 37.32 2.14
C ALA A 89 27.93 36.92 3.18
N GLY A 90 28.76 35.91 2.90
CA GLY A 90 29.77 35.41 3.83
C GLY A 90 29.19 34.75 5.09
N LYS A 91 27.94 34.28 5.04
CA LYS A 91 27.27 33.59 6.15
C LYS A 91 27.69 32.13 6.22
N LYS A 92 27.76 31.58 7.43
CA LYS A 92 28.02 30.15 7.69
C LYS A 92 26.75 29.30 7.72
N THR A 93 25.61 29.93 7.92
CA THR A 93 24.29 29.28 7.98
C THR A 93 23.23 30.15 7.29
N PHE A 94 22.12 29.53 6.92
CA PHE A 94 20.92 30.22 6.46
C PHE A 94 19.65 29.52 6.96
N GLU A 95 18.55 30.26 6.96
CA GLU A 95 17.23 29.74 7.31
C GLU A 95 16.57 29.12 6.07
N PHE A 96 16.00 27.93 6.24
CA PHE A 96 15.17 27.29 5.24
C PHE A 96 14.02 26.52 5.89
N PHE A 97 12.80 27.04 5.72
CA PHE A 97 11.56 26.50 6.28
C PHE A 97 11.68 26.15 7.77
N LEU A 98 11.69 24.85 8.12
CA LEU A 98 11.70 24.39 9.51
C LEU A 98 13.09 24.40 10.15
N GLU A 99 14.16 24.63 9.37
CA GLU A 99 15.53 24.68 9.87
C GLU A 99 16.07 26.12 9.82
N PRO A 100 16.18 26.82 10.96
CA PRO A 100 16.69 28.19 11.00
C PRO A 100 18.20 28.30 10.77
N ASN A 101 18.97 27.21 10.92
CA ASN A 101 20.43 27.24 10.89
C ASN A 101 21.03 26.16 9.98
N VAL A 102 20.61 26.09 8.72
CA VAL A 102 21.19 25.17 7.73
C VAL A 102 22.67 25.53 7.49
N PRO A 103 23.64 24.66 7.80
CA PRO A 103 25.05 24.91 7.51
C PRO A 103 25.32 24.93 6.01
N VAL A 104 26.12 25.90 5.54
CA VAL A 104 26.44 26.02 4.11
C VAL A 104 27.17 24.81 3.54
N GLU A 105 28.03 24.15 4.32
CA GLU A 105 28.73 22.93 3.87
C GLU A 105 27.76 21.75 3.70
N GLU A 106 26.84 21.56 4.64
CA GLU A 106 25.80 20.53 4.52
C GLU A 106 24.90 20.78 3.30
N ALA A 107 24.50 22.05 3.10
CA ALA A 107 23.70 22.43 1.95
C ALA A 107 24.44 22.19 0.62
N LYS A 108 25.74 22.50 0.57
CA LYS A 108 26.57 22.26 -0.61
C LYS A 108 26.64 20.77 -0.96
N GLU A 109 26.93 19.91 0.01
CA GLU A 109 26.98 18.45 -0.20
C GLU A 109 25.63 17.92 -0.72
N LEU A 110 24.52 18.36 -0.12
CA LEU A 110 23.19 17.95 -0.55
C LEU A 110 22.84 18.44 -1.96
N ILE A 111 23.19 19.68 -2.31
CA ILE A 111 22.98 20.24 -3.66
C ILE A 111 23.78 19.45 -4.69
N GLU A 112 25.08 19.24 -4.45
CA GLU A 112 25.96 18.50 -5.37
C GLU A 112 25.47 17.05 -5.58
N GLU A 113 25.01 16.40 -4.51
CA GLU A 113 24.47 15.04 -4.60
C GLU A 113 23.16 15.00 -5.42
N ILE A 114 22.22 15.90 -5.15
CA ILE A 114 20.95 15.98 -5.89
C ILE A 114 21.21 16.29 -7.36
N GLU A 115 22.06 17.27 -7.68
CA GLU A 115 22.36 17.62 -9.07
C GLU A 115 23.00 16.46 -9.83
N LYS A 116 23.86 15.69 -9.17
CA LYS A 116 24.48 14.49 -9.72
C LYS A 116 23.47 13.37 -9.94
N ASP A 117 22.69 13.00 -8.92
CA ASP A 117 21.76 11.87 -8.98
C ASP A 117 20.57 12.16 -9.91
N THR A 118 20.19 13.44 -10.04
CA THR A 118 19.09 13.92 -10.89
C THR A 118 19.58 14.59 -12.18
N ALA A 119 20.79 14.27 -12.63
CA ALA A 119 21.33 14.79 -13.88
C ALA A 119 20.40 14.43 -15.05
N GLY A 120 20.12 15.42 -15.91
CA GLY A 120 19.19 15.27 -17.04
C GLY A 120 17.72 15.53 -16.73
N TYR A 121 17.35 15.71 -15.45
CA TYR A 121 16.02 16.14 -15.04
C TYR A 121 15.99 17.65 -14.80
N GLU A 122 15.20 18.38 -15.60
CA GLU A 122 14.88 19.80 -15.37
C GLU A 122 14.05 19.95 -14.09
N ASN A 123 12.89 19.29 -14.04
CA ASN A 123 12.11 19.15 -12.81
C ASN A 123 12.63 17.96 -12.01
N LYS A 124 13.22 18.22 -10.83
CA LYS A 124 13.83 17.18 -9.99
C LYS A 124 12.84 16.13 -9.49
N LEU A 125 11.55 16.46 -9.40
CA LEU A 125 10.49 15.51 -9.07
C LEU A 125 10.37 14.37 -10.10
N HIS A 126 10.68 14.64 -11.36
CA HIS A 126 10.58 13.64 -12.42
C HIS A 126 11.55 12.48 -12.23
N PHE A 127 12.64 12.66 -11.48
CA PHE A 127 13.53 11.57 -11.08
C PHE A 127 12.79 10.50 -10.26
N ILE A 128 11.96 10.93 -9.30
CA ILE A 128 11.13 10.03 -8.50
C ILE A 128 10.02 9.43 -9.37
N ARG A 129 9.34 10.26 -10.18
CA ARG A 129 8.29 9.82 -11.11
C ARG A 129 8.76 8.67 -12.01
N ASP A 130 9.93 8.80 -12.63
CA ASP A 130 10.38 7.83 -13.63
C ASP A 130 10.81 6.51 -12.99
N LYS A 131 11.40 6.56 -11.79
CA LYS A 131 11.67 5.36 -10.98
C LYS A 131 10.37 4.63 -10.61
N LEU A 132 9.36 5.37 -10.15
CA LEU A 132 8.04 4.83 -9.83
C LEU A 132 7.39 4.18 -11.05
N ALA A 133 7.34 4.91 -12.17
CA ALA A 133 6.73 4.43 -13.40
C ALA A 133 7.40 3.14 -13.89
N GLN A 134 8.74 3.09 -13.88
CA GLN A 134 9.50 1.90 -14.28
C GLN A 134 9.08 0.67 -13.46
N ILE A 135 8.98 0.81 -12.14
CA ILE A 135 8.63 -0.29 -11.24
C ILE A 135 7.16 -0.70 -11.40
N TYR A 136 6.24 0.26 -11.56
CA TYR A 136 4.83 -0.02 -11.80
C TYR A 136 4.62 -0.79 -13.11
N ILE A 137 5.27 -0.35 -14.19
CA ILE A 137 5.20 -0.99 -15.51
C ILE A 137 5.74 -2.41 -15.42
N LYS A 138 6.96 -2.59 -14.88
CA LYS A 138 7.60 -3.90 -14.78
C LYS A 138 6.73 -4.90 -14.01
N THR A 139 6.12 -4.45 -12.91
CA THR A 139 5.27 -5.32 -12.08
C THR A 139 3.97 -5.68 -12.80
N ALA A 140 3.34 -4.70 -13.46
CA ALA A 140 2.13 -4.91 -14.24
C ALA A 140 2.35 -5.86 -15.43
N GLU A 141 3.47 -5.74 -16.12
CA GLU A 141 3.89 -6.64 -17.21
C GLU A 141 4.13 -8.06 -16.70
N ALA A 142 4.85 -8.22 -15.58
CA ALA A 142 5.14 -9.53 -15.00
C ALA A 142 3.87 -10.29 -14.57
N PHE A 143 2.81 -9.56 -14.19
CA PHE A 143 1.52 -10.15 -13.82
C PHE A 143 0.47 -10.11 -14.92
N TRP A 144 0.78 -9.69 -16.14
CA TRP A 144 -0.23 -9.60 -17.19
C TRP A 144 -0.92 -10.95 -17.51
N PRO A 145 -2.25 -11.01 -17.74
CA PRO A 145 -3.25 -9.94 -17.62
C PRO A 145 -3.92 -9.86 -16.23
N LYS A 146 -3.34 -10.49 -15.20
CA LYS A 146 -3.90 -10.52 -13.84
C LYS A 146 -3.84 -9.13 -13.20
N PRO A 147 -4.81 -8.79 -12.32
CA PRO A 147 -4.85 -7.49 -11.66
C PRO A 147 -3.63 -7.27 -10.76
N VAL A 148 -3.15 -6.03 -10.73
CA VAL A 148 -2.03 -5.57 -9.90
C VAL A 148 -2.46 -4.34 -9.11
N THR A 149 -2.75 -4.53 -7.83
CA THR A 149 -3.10 -3.43 -6.93
C THR A 149 -1.84 -2.76 -6.41
N ILE A 150 -1.63 -1.49 -6.78
CA ILE A 150 -0.50 -0.67 -6.33
C ILE A 150 -1.04 0.39 -5.38
N ARG A 151 -0.51 0.41 -4.15
CA ARG A 151 -0.88 1.39 -3.14
C ARG A 151 -0.03 2.65 -3.27
N LEU A 152 -0.68 3.81 -3.25
CA LEU A 152 0.01 5.10 -3.14
C LEU A 152 0.73 5.22 -1.79
N SER A 153 1.67 6.15 -1.69
CA SER A 153 2.59 6.24 -0.55
C SER A 153 1.87 6.52 0.76
N ASP A 154 2.12 5.71 1.77
CA ASP A 154 1.53 5.85 3.10
C ASP A 154 2.59 6.06 4.17
N PHE A 155 3.68 6.77 3.83
CA PHE A 155 4.67 7.14 4.83
C PHE A 155 4.10 8.05 5.91
N LYS A 156 4.53 7.79 7.13
CA LYS A 156 4.41 8.69 8.27
C LYS A 156 5.39 9.86 8.13
N SER A 157 5.14 10.91 8.90
CA SER A 157 5.96 12.14 8.87
C SER A 157 7.40 11.92 9.34
N ASP A 158 7.64 11.01 10.27
CA ASP A 158 8.97 10.62 10.75
C ASP A 158 9.77 9.85 9.70
N GLU A 159 9.12 8.96 8.95
CA GLU A 159 9.74 8.26 7.81
C GLU A 159 10.14 9.25 6.71
N TYR A 160 9.24 10.16 6.34
CA TYR A 160 9.55 11.24 5.40
C TYR A 160 10.66 12.16 5.93
N ARG A 161 10.64 12.51 7.22
CA ARG A 161 11.67 13.34 7.85
C ARG A 161 13.06 12.69 7.79
N GLY A 162 13.13 11.36 7.81
CA GLY A 162 14.36 10.58 7.66
C GLY A 162 14.98 10.62 6.25
N MET A 163 14.23 11.05 5.24
CA MET A 163 14.74 11.22 3.87
C MET A 163 15.64 12.45 3.74
N LYS A 164 16.48 12.48 2.69
CA LYS A 164 17.32 13.64 2.39
C LYS A 164 16.45 14.86 2.07
N GLY A 165 16.70 15.95 2.77
CA GLY A 165 15.89 17.17 2.72
C GLY A 165 14.61 17.14 3.58
N GLY A 166 14.21 15.98 4.12
CA GLY A 166 12.99 15.81 4.90
C GLY A 166 12.97 16.67 6.18
N LYS A 167 14.12 16.82 6.86
CA LYS A 167 14.23 17.62 8.09
C LYS A 167 13.81 19.09 7.93
N TYR A 168 13.92 19.63 6.72
CA TYR A 168 13.60 21.02 6.40
C TYR A 168 12.11 21.28 6.20
N VAL A 169 11.36 20.26 5.80
CA VAL A 169 9.95 20.39 5.40
C VAL A 169 9.00 19.57 6.27
N GLU A 170 9.48 18.56 7.00
CA GLU A 170 8.64 17.75 7.88
C GLU A 170 8.67 18.18 9.33
N LYS A 171 7.47 18.42 9.88
CA LYS A 171 7.32 18.70 11.31
C LYS A 171 7.50 17.40 12.11
N ILE A 172 8.01 17.53 13.33
CA ILE A 172 8.04 16.40 14.27
C ILE A 172 6.63 16.26 14.85
N GLU A 173 5.99 15.13 14.58
CA GLU A 173 4.70 14.77 15.17
C GLU A 173 4.90 13.87 16.37
N LYS A 174 4.10 14.10 17.43
CA LYS A 174 4.14 13.25 18.63
C LYS A 174 3.61 11.83 18.36
N TYR A 175 2.66 11.70 17.42
CA TYR A 175 2.02 10.44 17.06
C TYR A 175 1.93 10.29 15.53
N PRO A 176 3.03 9.95 14.84
CA PRO A 176 3.08 9.87 13.38
C PRO A 176 2.07 8.87 12.78
N MET A 177 1.72 7.81 13.54
CA MET A 177 0.74 6.80 13.12
C MET A 177 -0.63 7.37 12.75
N ALA A 178 -1.09 8.40 13.46
CA ALA A 178 -2.35 9.10 13.23
C ALA A 178 -2.14 10.51 12.64
N GLY A 179 -0.93 10.79 12.17
CA GLY A 179 -0.47 12.10 11.77
C GLY A 179 -0.70 12.44 10.31
N PHE A 180 0.17 13.28 9.78
CA PHE A 180 0.09 13.82 8.43
C PHE A 180 0.58 12.83 7.36
N ARG A 181 -0.29 11.87 7.03
CA ARG A 181 -0.06 10.78 6.05
C ARG A 181 -1.31 10.46 5.21
N GLY A 182 -1.14 9.59 4.22
CA GLY A 182 -2.22 9.16 3.32
C GLY A 182 -2.84 10.31 2.54
N VAL A 183 -4.14 10.22 2.26
CA VAL A 183 -4.82 11.23 1.42
C VAL A 183 -4.73 12.64 1.98
N ARG A 184 -4.73 12.80 3.31
CA ARG A 184 -4.58 14.11 3.93
C ARG A 184 -3.32 14.84 3.48
N ARG A 185 -2.24 14.10 3.28
CA ARG A 185 -0.98 14.62 2.74
C ARG A 185 -1.12 14.95 1.26
N TYR A 186 -1.65 14.02 0.46
CA TYR A 186 -1.80 14.19 -0.99
C TYR A 186 -2.53 15.48 -1.35
N VAL A 187 -3.62 15.79 -0.66
CA VAL A 187 -4.48 16.95 -0.98
C VAL A 187 -4.07 18.24 -0.25
N SER A 188 -3.00 18.20 0.53
CA SER A 188 -2.52 19.37 1.26
C SER A 188 -1.91 20.41 0.31
N GLU A 189 -2.02 21.69 0.66
CA GLU A 189 -1.45 22.78 -0.13
C GLU A 189 0.06 22.65 -0.35
N ARG A 190 0.80 22.17 0.67
CA ARG A 190 2.26 22.05 0.59
C ARG A 190 2.77 20.87 -0.24
N TYR A 191 2.02 19.77 -0.29
CA TYR A 191 2.48 18.51 -0.87
C TYR A 191 1.76 18.13 -2.18
N ARG A 192 0.60 18.73 -2.48
CA ARG A 192 -0.22 18.39 -3.65
C ARG A 192 0.55 18.40 -4.97
N GLU A 193 1.41 19.38 -5.19
CA GLU A 193 2.15 19.48 -6.46
C GLU A 193 3.25 18.42 -6.54
N ALA A 194 3.98 18.17 -5.45
CA ALA A 194 4.92 17.05 -5.36
C ALA A 194 4.23 15.71 -5.66
N PHE A 195 3.06 15.44 -5.08
CA PHE A 195 2.30 14.22 -5.32
C PHE A 195 1.82 14.08 -6.77
N LYS A 196 1.28 15.18 -7.36
CA LYS A 196 0.86 15.22 -8.76
C LYS A 196 2.01 14.88 -9.71
N GLN A 197 3.16 15.50 -9.51
CA GLN A 197 4.33 15.40 -10.39
C GLN A 197 5.14 14.11 -10.19
N THR A 198 4.89 13.37 -9.12
CA THR A 198 5.56 12.09 -8.80
C THR A 198 4.61 10.91 -8.97
N GLU A 199 3.92 10.50 -7.91
CA GLU A 199 3.14 9.26 -7.84
C GLU A 199 1.97 9.24 -8.83
N LEU A 200 1.17 10.32 -8.92
CA LEU A 200 0.04 10.35 -9.87
C LEU A 200 0.53 10.39 -11.32
N ALA A 201 1.57 11.18 -11.62
CA ALA A 201 2.16 11.20 -12.96
C ALA A 201 2.77 9.84 -13.34
N ALA A 202 3.39 9.13 -12.40
CA ALA A 202 3.92 7.78 -12.62
C ALA A 202 2.80 6.77 -12.90
N MET A 203 1.70 6.85 -12.15
CA MET A 203 0.51 6.02 -12.38
C MET A 203 -0.13 6.32 -13.74
N ARG A 204 -0.27 7.60 -14.11
CA ARG A 204 -0.77 8.01 -15.43
C ARG A 204 0.10 7.47 -16.55
N MET A 205 1.43 7.60 -16.43
CA MET A 205 2.38 7.09 -17.40
C MET A 205 2.23 5.57 -17.57
N ALA A 206 2.22 4.81 -16.47
CA ALA A 206 2.06 3.36 -16.52
C ALA A 206 0.72 2.94 -17.15
N ILE A 207 -0.39 3.53 -16.72
CA ILE A 207 -1.74 3.10 -17.12
C ILE A 207 -2.13 3.63 -18.50
N LYS A 208 -2.01 4.93 -18.74
CA LYS A 208 -2.50 5.59 -19.96
C LYS A 208 -1.49 5.57 -21.10
N GLU A 209 -0.21 5.81 -20.81
CA GLU A 209 0.81 5.94 -21.86
C GLU A 209 1.43 4.58 -22.23
N LYS A 210 1.63 3.71 -21.25
CA LYS A 210 2.19 2.36 -21.45
C LYS A 210 1.15 1.26 -21.53
N GLY A 211 -0.13 1.58 -21.28
CA GLY A 211 -1.23 0.64 -21.46
C GLY A 211 -1.32 -0.45 -20.40
N MET A 212 -0.75 -0.25 -19.21
CA MET A 212 -0.82 -1.20 -18.09
C MET A 212 -2.19 -1.15 -17.41
N THR A 213 -3.24 -1.53 -18.14
CA THR A 213 -4.64 -1.43 -17.69
C THR A 213 -5.03 -2.44 -16.62
N ASN A 214 -4.15 -3.38 -16.29
CA ASN A 214 -4.32 -4.30 -15.16
C ASN A 214 -3.91 -3.69 -13.81
N ILE A 215 -3.34 -2.48 -13.79
CA ILE A 215 -3.06 -1.75 -12.55
C ILE A 215 -4.36 -1.24 -11.92
N ILE A 216 -4.51 -1.47 -10.61
CA ILE A 216 -5.56 -0.91 -9.77
C ILE A 216 -4.90 0.04 -8.77
N MET A 217 -5.28 1.31 -8.78
CA MET A 217 -4.74 2.32 -7.86
C MET A 217 -5.45 2.22 -6.50
N LEU A 218 -4.70 1.82 -5.47
CA LEU A 218 -5.18 1.74 -4.08
C LEU A 218 -4.79 3.01 -3.31
N VAL A 219 -5.79 3.64 -2.69
CA VAL A 219 -5.65 4.86 -1.91
C VAL A 219 -5.73 4.55 -0.41
N PRO A 220 -4.65 4.79 0.36
CA PRO A 220 -4.61 4.52 1.80
C PRO A 220 -5.11 5.67 2.67
N GLU A 221 -5.39 5.38 3.94
CA GLU A 221 -5.59 6.33 5.04
C GLU A 221 -6.59 7.45 4.71
N ILE A 222 -7.76 7.06 4.20
CA ILE A 222 -8.91 7.94 4.03
C ILE A 222 -9.73 8.04 5.32
N ARG A 223 -10.04 9.28 5.70
CA ARG A 223 -10.72 9.67 6.94
C ARG A 223 -11.95 10.54 6.68
N SER A 224 -11.94 11.31 5.58
CA SER A 224 -13.01 12.28 5.29
C SER A 224 -13.36 12.38 3.80
N ILE A 225 -14.62 12.14 3.46
CA ILE A 225 -15.11 12.34 2.08
C ILE A 225 -14.91 13.78 1.61
N PRO A 226 -15.45 14.83 2.26
CA PRO A 226 -15.38 16.20 1.74
C PRO A 226 -13.98 16.82 1.81
N LYS A 227 -13.10 16.36 2.72
CA LYS A 227 -11.77 16.96 2.94
C LYS A 227 -10.62 16.19 2.31
N GLU A 228 -10.85 14.95 1.88
CA GLU A 228 -9.82 14.09 1.31
C GLU A 228 -10.28 13.44 0.02
N VAL A 229 -11.39 12.69 0.02
CA VAL A 229 -11.85 11.96 -1.18
C VAL A 229 -12.21 12.90 -2.34
N VAL A 230 -13.01 13.95 -2.08
CA VAL A 230 -13.41 14.93 -3.10
C VAL A 230 -12.20 15.62 -3.74
N PRO A 231 -11.30 16.30 -3.00
CA PRO A 231 -10.14 16.94 -3.61
C PRO A 231 -9.15 15.95 -4.25
N LEU A 232 -9.05 14.72 -3.74
CA LEU A 232 -8.25 13.67 -4.39
C LEU A 232 -8.84 13.30 -5.75
N LYS A 233 -10.16 13.11 -5.84
CA LYS A 233 -10.82 12.79 -7.10
C LYS A 233 -10.68 13.90 -8.13
N GLU A 234 -10.79 15.16 -7.72
CA GLU A 234 -10.55 16.32 -8.59
C GLU A 234 -9.12 16.29 -9.14
N MET A 235 -8.14 16.07 -8.26
CA MET A 235 -6.72 15.99 -8.64
C MET A 235 -6.44 14.81 -9.59
N VAL A 236 -6.99 13.63 -9.32
CA VAL A 236 -6.86 12.46 -10.18
C VAL A 236 -7.50 12.72 -11.54
N SER A 237 -8.69 13.33 -11.58
CA SER A 237 -9.39 13.67 -12.81
C SER A 237 -8.57 14.63 -13.68
N GLU A 238 -7.94 15.63 -13.04
CA GLU A 238 -7.04 16.59 -13.69
C GLU A 238 -5.82 15.88 -14.29
N VAL A 239 -5.08 15.10 -13.50
CA VAL A 239 -3.83 14.45 -13.93
C VAL A 239 -4.10 13.39 -15.00
N PHE A 240 -5.16 12.60 -14.86
CA PHE A 240 -5.51 11.55 -15.83
C PHE A 240 -6.25 12.07 -17.07
N GLU A 241 -6.64 13.35 -17.06
CA GLU A 241 -7.47 13.98 -18.11
C GLU A 241 -8.75 13.16 -18.37
N ASP A 242 -9.29 12.53 -17.32
CA ASP A 242 -10.39 11.57 -17.40
C ASP A 242 -11.16 11.56 -16.06
N PRO A 243 -12.26 12.31 -15.95
CA PRO A 243 -13.06 12.34 -14.73
C PRO A 243 -13.60 10.97 -14.31
N SER A 244 -13.80 10.06 -15.27
CA SER A 244 -14.31 8.73 -14.97
C SER A 244 -13.27 7.82 -14.30
N PHE A 245 -11.98 8.18 -14.40
CA PHE A 245 -10.90 7.43 -13.78
C PHE A 245 -10.93 7.57 -12.25
N ALA A 246 -11.29 8.74 -11.74
CA ALA A 246 -11.39 9.00 -10.30
C ALA A 246 -12.45 8.12 -9.59
N ASP A 247 -13.47 7.66 -10.33
CA ASP A 247 -14.43 6.68 -9.81
C ASP A 247 -13.87 5.25 -9.76
N LYS A 248 -12.77 4.98 -10.45
CA LYS A 248 -12.09 3.67 -10.49
C LYS A 248 -10.95 3.57 -9.47
N LEU A 249 -10.92 4.44 -8.47
CA LEU A 249 -9.98 4.31 -7.36
C LEU A 249 -10.45 3.19 -6.43
N LEU A 250 -9.53 2.31 -6.04
CA LEU A 250 -9.75 1.36 -4.95
C LEU A 250 -9.41 2.06 -3.64
N PHE A 251 -10.27 1.93 -2.63
CA PHE A 251 -10.03 2.57 -1.33
C PHE A 251 -9.61 1.56 -0.29
N MET A 252 -8.68 1.97 0.59
CA MET A 252 -8.25 1.13 1.69
C MET A 252 -9.22 1.28 2.86
N PHE A 253 -9.79 0.16 3.32
CA PHE A 253 -10.66 0.12 4.49
C PHE A 253 -9.81 -0.17 5.73
N GLU A 254 -9.38 0.88 6.40
CA GLU A 254 -8.43 0.75 7.52
C GLU A 254 -8.60 1.78 8.65
N VAL A 255 -9.49 2.75 8.47
CA VAL A 255 -9.82 3.74 9.50
C VAL A 255 -11.20 3.43 10.08
N PRO A 256 -11.42 3.49 11.41
CA PRO A 256 -12.72 3.19 12.01
C PRO A 256 -13.89 4.01 11.44
N ALA A 257 -13.64 5.26 11.02
CA ALA A 257 -14.63 6.09 10.33
C ALA A 257 -15.22 5.42 9.08
N ASN A 258 -14.39 4.66 8.34
CA ASN A 258 -14.81 3.92 7.15
C ASN A 258 -15.86 2.87 7.51
N ALA A 259 -15.72 2.22 8.68
CA ALA A 259 -16.68 1.26 9.18
C ALA A 259 -17.99 1.90 9.65
N LEU A 260 -17.96 3.14 10.14
CA LEU A 260 -19.14 3.83 10.67
C LEU A 260 -20.04 4.38 9.55
N ILE A 261 -19.45 4.99 8.53
CA ILE A 261 -20.16 5.55 7.36
C ILE A 261 -19.80 4.79 6.08
N CYS A 262 -19.79 3.46 6.17
CA CYS A 262 -19.31 2.57 5.11
C CYS A 262 -20.04 2.77 3.79
N ARG A 263 -21.36 2.97 3.80
CA ARG A 263 -22.15 3.18 2.58
C ARG A 263 -21.69 4.44 1.85
N ASP A 264 -21.58 5.56 2.56
CA ASP A 264 -21.21 6.87 2.00
C ASP A 264 -19.84 6.82 1.32
N PHE A 265 -18.86 6.17 1.93
CA PHE A 265 -17.55 5.96 1.30
C PHE A 265 -17.62 4.97 0.13
N THR A 266 -18.42 3.91 0.24
CA THR A 266 -18.57 2.90 -0.83
C THR A 266 -19.19 3.53 -2.09
N GLU A 267 -20.08 4.50 -1.94
CA GLU A 267 -20.64 5.28 -3.05
C GLU A 267 -19.58 6.12 -3.79
N GLN A 268 -18.44 6.41 -3.15
CA GLN A 268 -17.35 7.16 -3.76
C GLN A 268 -16.44 6.32 -4.66
N THR A 269 -16.65 5.02 -4.81
CA THR A 269 -15.84 4.17 -5.70
C THR A 269 -16.74 3.25 -6.53
N LYS A 270 -16.34 2.93 -7.76
CA LYS A 270 -16.95 1.92 -8.64
C LYS A 270 -16.27 0.56 -8.53
N ILE A 271 -15.08 0.47 -7.92
CA ILE A 271 -14.38 -0.79 -7.69
C ILE A 271 -14.77 -1.37 -6.33
N GLY A 272 -14.49 -0.63 -5.25
CA GLY A 272 -14.74 -1.08 -3.88
C GLY A 272 -13.54 -0.89 -2.96
N TRP A 273 -13.23 -1.92 -2.17
CA TRP A 273 -12.33 -1.81 -1.02
C TRP A 273 -11.18 -2.82 -1.02
N SER A 274 -10.06 -2.41 -0.44
CA SER A 274 -9.05 -3.32 0.11
C SER A 274 -8.94 -3.10 1.61
N ILE A 275 -9.26 -4.10 2.42
CA ILE A 275 -9.13 -4.00 3.87
C ILE A 275 -7.64 -3.99 4.23
N GLY A 276 -7.19 -2.97 4.96
CA GLY A 276 -5.88 -2.94 5.57
C GLY A 276 -5.95 -3.58 6.95
N SER A 277 -5.67 -4.89 7.07
CA SER A 277 -5.92 -5.62 8.31
C SER A 277 -5.21 -5.01 9.52
N ASN A 278 -3.99 -4.51 9.31
CA ASN A 278 -3.14 -3.99 10.38
C ASN A 278 -3.70 -2.66 10.92
N ASP A 279 -3.86 -1.66 10.06
CA ASP A 279 -4.35 -0.35 10.47
C ASP A 279 -5.81 -0.40 10.93
N LEU A 280 -6.64 -1.29 10.36
CA LEU A 280 -7.99 -1.54 10.86
C LEU A 280 -7.97 -2.10 12.30
N THR A 281 -7.15 -3.13 12.56
CA THR A 281 -7.05 -3.75 13.89
C THR A 281 -6.54 -2.75 14.91
N LYS A 282 -5.47 -2.02 14.57
CA LYS A 282 -4.91 -0.91 15.35
C LYS A 282 -5.99 0.11 15.71
N GLY A 283 -6.74 0.60 14.72
CA GLY A 283 -7.74 1.65 14.94
C GLY A 283 -9.00 1.18 15.66
N VAL A 284 -9.43 -0.07 15.45
CA VAL A 284 -10.64 -0.63 16.08
C VAL A 284 -10.37 -1.01 17.53
N LEU A 285 -9.20 -1.57 17.83
CA LEU A 285 -8.82 -1.97 19.19
C LEU A 285 -8.11 -0.84 19.97
N ASP A 286 -7.73 0.25 19.29
CA ASP A 286 -6.98 1.38 19.85
C ASP A 286 -5.65 0.95 20.49
N ILE A 287 -4.88 0.17 19.73
CA ILE A 287 -3.60 -0.39 20.18
C ILE A 287 -2.48 -0.04 19.21
N ASP A 288 -1.30 0.26 19.75
CA ASP A 288 -0.07 0.30 18.96
C ASP A 288 0.61 -1.07 19.03
N ARG A 289 0.74 -1.74 17.87
CA ARG A 289 1.34 -3.08 17.80
C ARG A 289 2.84 -3.08 18.10
N ASP A 290 3.49 -1.93 17.94
CA ASP A 290 4.91 -1.78 18.22
C ASP A 290 5.15 -1.56 19.73
N ASN A 291 4.07 -1.40 20.51
CA ASN A 291 4.11 -1.36 21.96
C ASN A 291 4.09 -2.78 22.54
N GLU A 292 5.22 -3.21 23.12
CA GLU A 292 5.39 -4.55 23.68
C GLU A 292 4.36 -4.89 24.78
N ASP A 293 3.89 -3.89 25.54
CA ASP A 293 2.92 -4.07 26.62
C ASP A 293 1.49 -4.36 26.11
N LEU A 294 1.22 -4.17 24.82
CA LEU A 294 -0.09 -4.37 24.19
C LEU A 294 -0.12 -5.59 23.25
N LYS A 295 0.98 -6.33 23.16
CA LYS A 295 1.14 -7.40 22.16
C LYS A 295 0.12 -8.54 22.32
N ASP A 296 -0.31 -8.83 23.54
CA ASP A 296 -1.31 -9.85 23.86
C ASP A 296 -2.74 -9.45 23.46
N LEU A 297 -3.00 -8.15 23.30
CA LEU A 297 -4.28 -7.61 22.81
C LEU A 297 -4.38 -7.62 21.28
N TRP A 298 -3.27 -7.79 20.55
CA TRP A 298 -3.28 -7.78 19.09
C TRP A 298 -3.97 -9.03 18.53
N ASN A 299 -5.13 -8.85 17.89
CA ASN A 299 -5.86 -9.94 17.25
C ASN A 299 -6.74 -9.44 16.11
N GLU A 300 -6.39 -9.78 14.86
CA GLU A 300 -7.19 -9.44 13.68
C GLU A 300 -8.53 -10.20 13.64
N ALA A 301 -8.62 -11.34 14.35
CA ALA A 301 -9.84 -12.11 14.51
C ALA A 301 -10.68 -11.66 15.73
N ASP A 302 -10.35 -10.52 16.36
CA ASP A 302 -11.17 -9.97 17.43
C ASP A 302 -12.62 -9.70 16.94
N PRO A 303 -13.65 -9.98 17.75
CA PRO A 303 -15.04 -9.74 17.34
C PRO A 303 -15.34 -8.32 16.84
N ALA A 304 -14.70 -7.28 17.39
CA ALA A 304 -14.87 -5.90 16.93
C ALA A 304 -14.28 -5.69 15.53
N VAL A 305 -13.11 -6.27 15.25
CA VAL A 305 -12.45 -6.22 13.94
C VAL A 305 -13.26 -7.02 12.92
N LEU A 306 -13.69 -8.24 13.26
CA LEU A 306 -14.54 -9.07 12.41
C LEU A 306 -15.89 -8.40 12.10
N ALA A 307 -16.47 -7.67 13.05
CA ALA A 307 -17.70 -6.92 12.81
C ALA A 307 -17.49 -5.79 11.79
N ALA A 308 -16.35 -5.09 11.83
CA ALA A 308 -16.00 -4.06 10.84
C ALA A 308 -15.76 -4.68 9.46
N VAL A 309 -15.02 -5.79 9.38
CA VAL A 309 -14.77 -6.56 8.15
C VAL A 309 -16.09 -7.05 7.53
N LYS A 310 -16.95 -7.68 8.32
CA LYS A 310 -18.25 -8.16 7.85
C LYS A 310 -19.11 -7.01 7.32
N ARG A 311 -19.13 -5.88 8.02
CA ARG A 311 -19.90 -4.71 7.60
C ARG A 311 -19.47 -4.19 6.23
N VAL A 312 -18.16 -4.09 5.96
CA VAL A 312 -17.71 -3.60 4.64
C VAL A 312 -18.02 -4.59 3.53
N ILE A 313 -17.91 -5.90 3.79
CA ILE A 313 -18.29 -6.94 2.82
C ILE A 313 -19.78 -6.85 2.51
N ASP A 314 -20.64 -6.91 3.53
CA ASP A 314 -22.10 -6.87 3.37
C ASP A 314 -22.56 -5.57 2.67
N THR A 315 -21.99 -4.43 3.08
CA THR A 315 -22.32 -3.12 2.48
C THR A 315 -21.95 -3.09 1.00
N SER A 316 -20.74 -3.52 0.67
CA SER A 316 -20.20 -3.51 -0.71
C SER A 316 -20.97 -4.44 -1.64
N HIS A 317 -21.34 -5.63 -1.16
CA HIS A 317 -22.15 -6.58 -1.91
C HIS A 317 -23.62 -6.19 -2.02
N SER A 318 -24.13 -5.33 -1.13
CA SER A 318 -25.48 -4.75 -1.24
C SER A 318 -25.60 -3.62 -2.27
N MET A 319 -24.49 -3.11 -2.80
CA MET A 319 -24.49 -2.02 -3.78
C MET A 319 -24.98 -2.49 -5.15
N ASP A 320 -25.53 -1.57 -5.94
CA ASP A 320 -25.82 -1.77 -7.35
C ASP A 320 -25.08 -0.73 -8.23
N PRO A 321 -24.11 -1.12 -9.07
CA PRO A 321 -23.55 -2.48 -9.16
C PRO A 321 -22.82 -2.88 -7.86
N VAL A 322 -22.51 -4.16 -7.70
CA VAL A 322 -21.70 -4.66 -6.57
C VAL A 322 -20.33 -3.98 -6.55
N ARG A 323 -19.78 -3.80 -5.34
CA ARG A 323 -18.38 -3.39 -5.12
C ARG A 323 -17.59 -4.56 -4.55
N THR A 324 -16.38 -4.78 -5.06
CA THR A 324 -15.51 -5.87 -4.62
C THR A 324 -14.81 -5.50 -3.32
N VAL A 325 -14.62 -6.47 -2.45
CA VAL A 325 -13.82 -6.34 -1.22
C VAL A 325 -12.67 -7.32 -1.26
N SER A 326 -11.47 -6.77 -1.21
CA SER A 326 -10.21 -7.47 -1.03
C SER A 326 -9.67 -7.25 0.38
N ILE A 327 -8.69 -8.03 0.80
CA ILE A 327 -7.93 -7.76 2.03
C ILE A 327 -6.44 -7.93 1.77
N CYS A 328 -5.64 -7.05 2.37
CA CYS A 328 -4.18 -7.10 2.35
C CYS A 328 -3.62 -6.90 3.77
N GLY A 329 -2.31 -7.15 3.89
CA GLY A 329 -1.62 -7.24 5.18
C GLY A 329 -1.28 -8.68 5.55
N GLU A 330 -0.69 -8.84 6.72
CA GLU A 330 -0.16 -10.13 7.18
C GLU A 330 -1.21 -10.98 7.90
N GLY A 331 -2.29 -10.37 8.37
CA GLY A 331 -3.35 -11.05 9.15
C GLY A 331 -3.83 -12.36 8.49
N PRO A 332 -4.25 -12.37 7.21
CA PRO A 332 -4.68 -13.60 6.54
C PRO A 332 -3.58 -14.65 6.35
N SER A 333 -2.30 -14.24 6.41
CA SER A 333 -1.15 -15.15 6.35
C SER A 333 -0.89 -15.80 7.71
N ASN A 334 -1.02 -15.03 8.80
CA ASN A 334 -0.57 -15.40 10.14
C ASN A 334 -1.69 -15.89 11.06
N ASN A 335 -2.96 -15.62 10.75
CA ASN A 335 -4.11 -15.90 11.60
C ASN A 335 -5.14 -16.78 10.87
N ASP A 336 -5.16 -18.08 11.19
CA ASP A 336 -6.05 -19.05 10.55
C ASP A 336 -7.53 -18.72 10.76
N LEU A 337 -7.92 -18.35 11.98
CA LEU A 337 -9.30 -18.01 12.28
C LEU A 337 -9.75 -16.80 11.45
N PHE A 338 -8.90 -15.77 11.34
CA PHE A 338 -9.18 -14.61 10.52
C PHE A 338 -9.34 -15.00 9.04
N PHE A 339 -8.41 -15.80 8.51
CA PHE A 339 -8.47 -16.33 7.14
C PHE A 339 -9.79 -17.07 6.86
N GLU A 340 -10.21 -17.97 7.76
CA GLU A 340 -11.46 -18.71 7.62
C GLU A 340 -12.69 -17.79 7.66
N LYS A 341 -12.72 -16.84 8.59
CA LYS A 341 -13.85 -15.90 8.73
C LYS A 341 -14.04 -15.03 7.50
N LEU A 342 -12.96 -14.58 6.87
CA LEU A 342 -13.02 -13.81 5.63
C LEU A 342 -13.74 -14.58 4.52
N ILE A 343 -13.46 -15.87 4.39
CA ILE A 343 -14.08 -16.75 3.40
C ILE A 343 -15.54 -17.00 3.75
N GLU A 344 -15.85 -17.25 5.03
CA GLU A 344 -17.24 -17.42 5.49
C GLU A 344 -18.09 -16.17 5.28
N TYR A 345 -17.48 -14.98 5.36
CA TYR A 345 -18.16 -13.72 5.06
C TYR A 345 -18.30 -13.44 3.57
N GLY A 346 -17.67 -14.25 2.70
CA GLY A 346 -17.80 -14.15 1.25
C GLY A 346 -16.88 -13.14 0.60
N ILE A 347 -15.71 -12.86 1.18
CA ILE A 347 -14.75 -11.92 0.58
C ILE A 347 -14.38 -12.30 -0.88
N ASP A 348 -14.18 -11.28 -1.74
CA ASP A 348 -13.88 -11.49 -3.15
C ASP A 348 -12.43 -11.94 -3.38
N SER A 349 -11.49 -11.41 -2.58
CA SER A 349 -10.08 -11.77 -2.69
C SER A 349 -9.30 -11.61 -1.38
N ILE A 350 -8.31 -12.48 -1.18
CA ILE A 350 -7.43 -12.47 -0.01
C ILE A 350 -5.98 -12.40 -0.49
N SER A 351 -5.25 -11.38 -0.06
CA SER A 351 -3.82 -11.25 -0.31
C SER A 351 -3.01 -11.84 0.84
N VAL A 352 -2.04 -12.70 0.52
CA VAL A 352 -1.17 -13.37 1.50
C VAL A 352 0.30 -13.23 1.13
N ASN A 353 1.19 -13.56 2.06
CA ASN A 353 2.62 -13.60 1.82
C ASN A 353 2.98 -14.78 0.90
N ILE A 354 4.11 -14.66 0.20
CA ILE A 354 4.55 -15.61 -0.83
C ILE A 354 4.73 -17.02 -0.26
N ASP A 355 5.33 -17.13 0.92
CA ASP A 355 5.73 -18.35 1.60
C ASP A 355 4.55 -19.27 1.97
N VAL A 356 3.40 -18.69 2.31
CA VAL A 356 2.17 -19.44 2.67
C VAL A 356 1.20 -19.60 1.51
N GLY A 357 1.48 -19.01 0.34
CA GLY A 357 0.54 -18.95 -0.79
C GLY A 357 -0.01 -20.31 -1.24
N GLY A 358 0.86 -21.31 -1.35
CA GLY A 358 0.45 -22.67 -1.69
C GLY A 358 -0.52 -23.26 -0.67
N GLU A 359 -0.14 -23.24 0.61
CA GLU A 359 -0.95 -23.75 1.73
C GLU A 359 -2.32 -23.05 1.80
N ARG A 360 -2.32 -21.71 1.72
CA ARG A 360 -3.53 -20.89 1.75
C ARG A 360 -4.46 -21.17 0.57
N ARG A 361 -3.92 -21.40 -0.63
CA ARG A 361 -4.71 -21.80 -1.81
C ARG A 361 -5.51 -23.08 -1.57
N LYS A 362 -4.87 -24.08 -0.97
CA LYS A 362 -5.53 -25.34 -0.65
C LYS A 362 -6.57 -25.18 0.44
N ARG A 363 -6.22 -24.48 1.52
CA ARG A 363 -7.13 -24.27 2.64
C ARG A 363 -8.37 -23.52 2.19
N LEU A 364 -8.21 -22.49 1.35
CA LEU A 364 -9.31 -21.78 0.70
C LEU A 364 -10.25 -22.73 -0.05
N TRP A 365 -9.68 -23.59 -0.90
CA TRP A 365 -10.45 -24.58 -1.66
C TRP A 365 -11.19 -25.59 -0.77
N GLU A 366 -10.56 -26.06 0.31
CA GLU A 366 -11.20 -26.96 1.28
C GLU A 366 -12.41 -26.27 1.95
N ILE A 367 -12.25 -25.02 2.38
CA ILE A 367 -13.32 -24.25 3.04
C ILE A 367 -14.49 -24.00 2.09
N GLU A 368 -14.23 -23.60 0.84
CA GLU A 368 -15.31 -23.39 -0.14
C GLU A 368 -16.13 -24.67 -0.37
N ARG A 369 -15.47 -25.84 -0.38
CA ARG A 369 -16.16 -27.13 -0.47
C ARG A 369 -16.95 -27.46 0.78
N GLU A 370 -16.41 -27.19 1.97
CA GLU A 370 -17.15 -27.35 3.23
C GLU A 370 -18.42 -26.48 3.23
N ILE A 371 -18.36 -25.27 2.66
CA ILE A 371 -19.53 -24.38 2.50
C ILE A 371 -20.54 -25.01 1.53
N ASP A 372 -20.10 -25.47 0.35
CA ASP A 372 -20.98 -26.13 -0.63
C ASP A 372 -21.65 -27.40 -0.06
N GLU A 373 -20.93 -28.15 0.78
CA GLU A 373 -21.42 -29.36 1.45
C GLU A 373 -22.33 -29.03 2.66
N GLY A 374 -22.58 -27.75 2.95
CA GLY A 374 -23.44 -27.30 4.04
C GLY A 374 -22.83 -27.48 5.44
N LYS A 375 -21.52 -27.74 5.54
CA LYS A 375 -20.82 -27.97 6.81
C LYS A 375 -20.52 -26.67 7.57
N ARG A 376 -20.62 -25.52 6.91
CA ARG A 376 -20.45 -24.17 7.49
C ARG A 376 -21.74 -23.36 7.38
N PRO A 377 -22.71 -23.54 8.31
CA PRO A 377 -24.00 -22.85 8.22
C PRO A 377 -23.83 -21.33 8.39
N GLY A 378 -24.51 -20.56 7.54
CA GLY A 378 -24.46 -19.09 7.55
C GLY A 378 -23.28 -18.49 6.78
N ALA A 379 -22.36 -19.31 6.26
CA ALA A 379 -21.32 -18.85 5.35
C ALA A 379 -21.90 -18.49 3.98
N VAL A 380 -21.37 -17.44 3.38
CA VAL A 380 -21.78 -16.93 2.06
C VAL A 380 -20.55 -16.93 1.17
N LEU A 381 -20.70 -17.38 -0.07
CA LEU A 381 -19.63 -17.29 -1.06
C LEU A 381 -19.73 -15.96 -1.81
N PRO A 382 -18.61 -15.39 -2.30
CA PRO A 382 -18.64 -14.12 -3.00
C PRO A 382 -19.65 -14.16 -4.15
N PRO A 383 -20.36 -13.05 -4.43
CA PRO A 383 -21.24 -12.97 -5.58
C PRO A 383 -20.43 -13.36 -6.82
N ALA A 384 -20.92 -14.34 -7.57
CA ALA A 384 -20.20 -14.82 -8.76
C ALA A 384 -19.82 -13.61 -9.62
N PHE A 385 -18.52 -13.41 -9.85
CA PHE A 385 -18.04 -12.36 -10.76
C PHE A 385 -18.85 -12.49 -12.06
N ARG A 386 -19.80 -11.57 -12.29
CA ARG A 386 -20.50 -11.50 -13.56
C ARG A 386 -19.40 -11.21 -14.58
N LYS A 387 -19.10 -12.21 -15.40
CA LYS A 387 -18.10 -12.12 -16.48
C LYS A 387 -18.36 -10.91 -17.37
#